data_AF-A0A1C6BAK9-F1
#
_entry.id   AF-A0A1C6BAK9-F1
#
_cell.length_a   1.000
_cell.length_b   1.000
_cell.length_c   1.000
_cell.angle_alpha   90.00
_cell.angle_beta   90.00
_cell.angle_gamma   90.00
#
_symmetry.space_group_name_H-M   'P 1'
#
loop_
_entity.id
_entity.type
_entity.pdbx_description
1 polymer ?
#
loop_
_entity_poly.entity_id
_entity_poly.type
_entity_poly.pdbx_seq_one_letter_code
_entity_poly.pdbx_strand_id
1 'polypeptide(L)'
;MRRRLYSFVTALVYLCALLPAAFAASDSPTPPGWIPEKNYVVLPGDEVYQSENWAKVLSLRAEAEAGAQLPDAGAEVADTSAGMCYETGLLRLRYAQNAPDAAGAQRAYYSAYRAFSAAASNWKDQNGDQLDSVYYALSLWSNRAALLYDFDYSPYLAVSLDRNLTALGLTLADFYDAPYMDQVSDGDREKVAQAVHAYQNRVALYLDGHQLFAGYNVGGVTAAQPEIRNNRTMIPIRTLAEHLGADVEWVQETSQVVMTRAGVQVIMTLNQTTATVDGKAIQMDVAPYAADGRTLIPARYVAEFFDQSVTWDAENRRVDVQEDKTAVGDSNLEAWALPMGAILSSLNAGDPSWFGLYSRGLPVAGSGSGAYTTNDPPYKSCRRTLSDDWGIDSREALITTVCSMTLHGHNDSFQEAAGLVNGLSASGYQELLNESGEVDRYMWPQTKALSEKWGDRGILCWDLFRMSNLVQWGYEAGYLTYPEALALLEPAAVRLKEAFSSWDEAYENYLDGYNWWARNDMTGQSVWETSRGKRYLLLKESEATSALFDDALFSCAVLPVPGLSAASLSAALSA
;
A
#
# COMPACT_ATOMS: atom_id res chain seq x y z
N MET A 1 12.30 10.73 76.63
CA MET A 1 11.32 9.84 75.98
C MET A 1 11.96 9.19 74.74
N ARG A 2 11.52 8.02 74.28
CA ARG A 2 12.25 7.21 73.28
C ARG A 2 12.00 7.65 71.82
N ARG A 3 13.08 7.90 71.05
CA ARG A 3 13.43 7.25 69.75
C ARG A 3 14.42 8.11 68.93
N ARG A 4 15.64 7.59 68.67
CA ARG A 4 16.35 7.54 67.36
C ARG A 4 17.83 7.14 67.56
N LEU A 5 18.48 6.78 66.44
CA LEU A 5 19.87 6.37 66.23
C LEU A 5 20.34 5.07 66.93
N TYR A 6 20.76 4.12 66.09
CA TYR A 6 21.85 3.17 66.35
C TYR A 6 22.83 3.26 65.18
N SER A 7 24.13 3.14 65.42
CA SER A 7 25.18 3.19 64.39
C SER A 7 26.48 2.62 64.94
N PHE A 8 27.15 1.73 64.17
CA PHE A 8 28.42 1.06 64.48
C PHE A 8 28.43 0.17 65.75
N VAL A 9 29.22 -0.89 65.92
CA VAL A 9 30.20 -1.65 65.08
C VAL A 9 29.83 -3.17 65.20
N THR A 10 30.46 -4.20 64.61
CA THR A 10 31.79 -4.43 63.98
C THR A 10 31.67 -5.47 62.85
N ALA A 11 32.77 -5.92 62.24
CA ALA A 11 32.83 -7.03 61.27
C ALA A 11 33.62 -8.24 61.80
N LEU A 12 33.36 -9.46 61.27
CA LEU A 12 34.39 -10.37 60.73
C LEU A 12 33.78 -11.58 59.96
N VAL A 13 34.57 -12.18 59.06
CA VAL A 13 34.41 -13.50 58.39
C VAL A 13 33.16 -13.70 57.49
N TYR A 14 33.31 -13.41 56.20
CA TYR A 14 33.52 -14.46 55.18
C TYR A 14 34.23 -13.83 53.96
N LEU A 15 35.36 -14.39 53.55
CA LEU A 15 36.19 -13.86 52.45
C LEU A 15 36.84 -15.02 51.67
N CYS A 16 36.11 -15.60 50.71
CA CYS A 16 36.66 -16.47 49.67
C CYS A 16 35.61 -16.69 48.57
N ALA A 17 35.94 -16.30 47.33
CA ALA A 17 35.07 -16.28 46.15
C ALA A 17 33.78 -15.42 46.28
N LEU A 18 33.29 -14.75 45.24
CA LEU A 18 33.71 -14.73 43.84
C LEU A 18 34.28 -13.35 43.46
N LEU A 19 35.32 -13.35 42.62
CA LEU A 19 35.65 -12.18 41.81
C LEU A 19 34.52 -12.01 40.77
N PRO A 20 34.11 -10.77 40.42
CA PRO A 20 33.66 -10.52 39.06
C PRO A 20 34.81 -10.98 38.15
N ALA A 21 34.54 -11.85 37.18
CA ALA A 21 35.58 -12.30 36.26
C ALA A 21 36.28 -11.07 35.66
N ALA A 22 37.61 -11.08 35.63
CA ALA A 22 38.32 -10.01 34.95
C ALA A 22 37.85 -9.98 33.50
N PHE A 23 37.48 -8.80 33.00
CA PHE A 23 37.43 -8.54 31.57
C PHE A 23 38.86 -8.63 31.04
N ALA A 24 39.32 -9.86 30.81
CA ALA A 24 40.51 -10.14 30.02
C ALA A 24 40.26 -9.56 28.62
N ALA A 25 41.29 -8.87 28.11
CA ALA A 25 41.42 -8.25 26.79
C ALA A 25 40.11 -7.96 26.03
N SER A 26 39.83 -6.67 25.80
CA SER A 26 38.95 -6.22 24.73
C SER A 26 39.60 -6.42 23.36
N ASP A 27 39.87 -7.68 23.03
CA ASP A 27 40.34 -8.11 21.71
C ASP A 27 39.19 -7.91 20.72
N SER A 28 39.18 -6.76 20.06
CA SER A 28 38.30 -6.49 18.91
C SER A 28 38.45 -7.64 17.91
N PRO A 29 37.33 -8.20 17.40
CA PRO A 29 37.36 -9.42 16.59
C PRO A 29 38.21 -9.20 15.34
N THR A 30 39.24 -10.04 15.19
CA THR A 30 40.24 -9.86 14.14
C THR A 30 39.72 -10.34 12.79
N PRO A 31 40.05 -9.64 11.68
CA PRO A 31 39.78 -10.14 10.35
C PRO A 31 40.63 -11.40 10.07
N PRO A 32 40.13 -12.34 9.25
CA PRO A 32 40.93 -13.48 8.78
C PRO A 32 41.98 -13.01 7.75
N GLY A 33 43.09 -13.75 7.59
CA GLY A 33 44.26 -13.28 6.83
C GLY A 33 44.03 -12.97 5.34
N TRP A 34 42.92 -13.43 4.78
CA TRP A 34 42.51 -13.18 3.39
C TRP A 34 41.49 -12.03 3.23
N ILE A 35 41.10 -11.34 4.31
CA ILE A 35 40.18 -10.19 4.28
C ILE A 35 40.90 -8.97 4.89
N PRO A 36 41.17 -7.90 4.11
CA PRO A 36 41.69 -6.66 4.65
C PRO A 36 40.75 -6.04 5.70
N GLU A 37 41.31 -5.43 6.73
CA GLU A 37 40.58 -4.77 7.83
C GLU A 37 39.50 -3.79 7.32
N LYS A 38 39.81 -3.00 6.27
CA LYS A 38 38.87 -2.06 5.61
C LYS A 38 37.60 -2.71 5.05
N ASN A 39 37.61 -4.03 4.81
CA ASN A 39 36.50 -4.79 4.24
C ASN A 39 35.78 -5.66 5.30
N TYR A 40 36.30 -5.76 6.52
CA TYR A 40 35.76 -6.62 7.57
C TYR A 40 34.67 -5.91 8.39
N VAL A 41 33.51 -6.55 8.53
CA VAL A 41 32.39 -6.03 9.31
C VAL A 41 32.50 -6.56 10.74
N VAL A 42 32.45 -5.65 11.72
CA VAL A 42 32.28 -5.98 13.13
C VAL A 42 30.80 -5.83 13.48
N LEU A 43 30.23 -6.79 14.22
CA LEU A 43 28.80 -6.82 14.60
C LEU A 43 28.65 -6.68 16.13
N PRO A 44 28.60 -5.46 16.69
CA PRO A 44 28.75 -5.25 18.13
C PRO A 44 27.72 -6.02 18.98
N GLY A 45 28.20 -6.89 19.86
CA GLY A 45 27.36 -7.68 20.78
C GLY A 45 26.84 -9.02 20.23
N ASP A 46 27.14 -9.37 18.98
CA ASP A 46 26.72 -10.64 18.36
C ASP A 46 27.32 -11.87 19.06
N GLU A 47 26.54 -12.96 19.15
CA GLU A 47 26.94 -14.21 19.81
C GLU A 47 28.17 -14.88 19.19
N VAL A 48 28.52 -14.57 17.93
CA VAL A 48 29.70 -15.11 17.24
C VAL A 48 31.00 -14.80 17.98
N TYR A 49 31.04 -13.72 18.77
CA TYR A 49 32.19 -13.31 19.56
C TYR A 49 32.23 -13.90 20.99
N GLN A 50 31.25 -14.74 21.36
CA GLN A 50 31.34 -15.53 22.60
C GLN A 50 32.46 -16.57 22.47
N SER A 51 33.17 -16.88 23.56
CA SER A 51 34.47 -17.59 23.50
C SER A 51 34.43 -18.96 22.80
N GLU A 52 33.37 -19.75 22.97
CA GLU A 52 33.21 -21.05 22.30
C GLU A 52 32.94 -20.88 20.80
N ASN A 53 32.03 -19.96 20.46
CA ASN A 53 31.66 -19.61 19.09
C ASN A 53 32.87 -19.05 18.32
N TRP A 54 33.60 -18.12 18.92
CA TRP A 54 34.79 -17.52 18.30
C TRP A 54 35.94 -18.51 18.14
N ALA A 55 36.16 -19.40 19.12
CA ALA A 55 37.15 -20.48 18.98
C ALA A 55 36.82 -21.43 17.81
N LYS A 56 35.53 -21.75 17.60
CA LYS A 56 35.06 -22.54 16.45
C LYS A 56 35.29 -21.81 15.13
N VAL A 57 34.99 -20.51 15.05
CA VAL A 57 35.28 -19.67 13.89
C VAL A 57 36.78 -19.66 13.57
N LEU A 58 37.64 -19.48 14.58
CA LEU A 58 39.11 -19.50 14.39
C LEU A 58 39.65 -20.85 13.92
N SER A 59 39.10 -21.99 14.38
CA SER A 59 39.45 -23.32 13.86
C SER A 59 39.10 -23.45 12.38
N LEU A 60 37.84 -23.15 12.01
CA LEU A 60 37.37 -23.23 10.63
C LEU A 60 38.14 -22.28 9.69
N ARG A 61 38.56 -21.11 10.19
CA ARG A 61 39.42 -20.17 9.45
C ARG A 61 40.80 -20.76 9.19
N ALA A 62 41.45 -21.36 10.19
CA ALA A 62 42.75 -22.01 10.04
C ALA A 62 42.69 -23.24 9.11
N GLU A 63 41.61 -24.02 9.18
CA GLU A 63 41.34 -25.13 8.25
C GLU A 63 41.17 -24.61 6.80
N ALA A 64 40.48 -23.49 6.60
CA ALA A 64 40.30 -22.85 5.30
C ALA A 64 41.59 -22.20 4.75
N GLU A 65 42.52 -21.76 5.61
CA GLU A 65 43.87 -21.37 5.20
C GLU A 65 44.72 -22.58 4.79
N ALA A 66 44.61 -23.69 5.51
CA ALA A 66 45.28 -24.96 5.23
C ALA A 66 44.74 -25.73 4.01
N GLY A 67 43.75 -25.18 3.29
CA GLY A 67 43.23 -25.73 2.04
C GLY A 67 41.97 -26.61 2.16
N ALA A 68 41.28 -26.60 3.31
CA ALA A 68 39.99 -27.28 3.45
C ALA A 68 38.97 -26.79 2.40
N GLN A 69 38.05 -27.65 1.98
CA GLN A 69 37.06 -27.38 0.92
C GLN A 69 35.65 -27.26 1.50
N LEU A 70 34.69 -26.87 0.66
CA LEU A 70 33.27 -26.86 1.01
C LEU A 70 32.82 -28.28 1.43
N PRO A 71 32.36 -28.51 2.68
CA PRO A 71 31.93 -29.84 3.11
C PRO A 71 30.64 -30.28 2.40
N ASP A 72 30.55 -31.57 2.02
CA ASP A 72 29.36 -32.14 1.39
C ASP A 72 28.10 -31.95 2.26
N ALA A 73 28.24 -32.19 3.57
CA ALA A 73 27.27 -31.79 4.59
C ALA A 73 27.59 -30.37 5.07
N GLY A 74 27.20 -29.36 4.27
CA GLY A 74 27.50 -27.95 4.56
C GLY A 74 26.87 -26.90 3.63
N ALA A 75 26.01 -27.28 2.69
CA ALA A 75 25.33 -26.32 1.81
C ALA A 75 24.25 -25.50 2.56
N GLU A 76 23.78 -25.99 3.71
CA GLU A 76 22.86 -25.28 4.61
C GLU A 76 23.55 -24.09 5.28
N VAL A 77 22.82 -23.00 5.46
CA VAL A 77 23.28 -21.81 6.18
C VAL A 77 23.11 -22.06 7.69
N ALA A 78 24.05 -21.60 8.51
CA ALA A 78 23.87 -21.57 9.95
C ALA A 78 22.74 -20.57 10.31
N ASP A 79 21.56 -21.10 10.63
CA ASP A 79 20.34 -20.33 10.93
C ASP A 79 20.36 -19.86 12.41
N THR A 80 21.36 -19.02 12.71
CA THR A 80 21.70 -18.50 14.04
C THR A 80 21.93 -16.98 13.94
N SER A 81 22.85 -16.36 14.68
CA SER A 81 23.10 -14.92 14.56
C SER A 81 23.59 -14.42 13.20
N ALA A 82 23.44 -13.11 12.98
CA ALA A 82 24.01 -12.40 11.84
C ALA A 82 25.52 -12.61 11.71
N GLY A 83 26.26 -12.59 12.82
CA GLY A 83 27.70 -12.78 12.86
C GLY A 83 28.12 -14.19 12.47
N MET A 84 27.37 -15.21 12.88
CA MET A 84 27.59 -16.59 12.44
C MET A 84 27.35 -16.76 10.94
N CYS A 85 26.29 -16.14 10.41
CA CYS A 85 26.03 -16.11 8.97
C CYS A 85 27.15 -15.37 8.21
N TYR A 86 27.65 -14.24 8.75
CA TYR A 86 28.71 -13.43 8.16
C TYR A 86 30.05 -14.18 8.09
N GLU A 87 30.50 -14.76 9.20
CA GLU A 87 31.73 -15.58 9.24
C GLU A 87 31.61 -16.82 8.34
N THR A 88 30.43 -17.44 8.29
CA THR A 88 30.15 -18.51 7.32
C THR A 88 30.33 -18.02 5.88
N GLY A 89 29.86 -16.82 5.53
CA GLY A 89 30.09 -16.21 4.23
C GLY A 89 31.57 -16.02 3.89
N LEU A 90 32.37 -15.47 4.83
CA LEU A 90 33.81 -15.28 4.65
C LEU A 90 34.56 -16.60 4.45
N LEU A 91 34.17 -17.66 5.18
CA LEU A 91 34.70 -19.01 5.03
C LEU A 91 34.30 -19.62 3.67
N ARG A 92 33.04 -19.46 3.24
CA ARG A 92 32.55 -19.98 1.95
C ARG A 92 33.25 -19.32 0.77
N LEU A 93 33.58 -18.02 0.83
CA LEU A 93 34.45 -17.38 -0.17
C LEU A 93 35.86 -18.01 -0.22
N ARG A 94 36.46 -18.32 0.93
CA ARG A 94 37.77 -19.00 0.99
C ARG A 94 37.69 -20.43 0.43
N TYR A 95 36.63 -21.18 0.75
CA TYR A 95 36.40 -22.52 0.20
C TYR A 95 36.18 -22.52 -1.32
N ALA A 96 35.69 -21.42 -1.92
CA ALA A 96 35.59 -21.30 -3.36
C ALA A 96 36.97 -21.27 -4.06
N GLN A 97 37.99 -20.67 -3.41
CA GLN A 97 39.37 -20.66 -3.90
C GLN A 97 40.07 -22.01 -3.72
N ASN A 98 39.72 -22.75 -2.66
CA ASN A 98 40.29 -24.07 -2.39
C ASN A 98 39.61 -25.18 -3.24
N ALA A 99 38.57 -24.86 -4.01
CA ALA A 99 37.77 -25.82 -4.76
C ALA A 99 38.58 -26.56 -5.85
N PRO A 100 38.29 -27.85 -6.10
CA PRO A 100 39.05 -28.65 -7.08
C PRO A 100 38.64 -28.38 -8.53
N ASP A 101 37.47 -27.77 -8.74
CA ASP A 101 36.89 -27.46 -10.03
C ASP A 101 35.93 -26.25 -9.94
N ALA A 102 35.57 -25.69 -11.10
CA ALA A 102 34.69 -24.53 -11.19
C ALA A 102 33.27 -24.76 -10.64
N ALA A 103 32.74 -25.98 -10.70
CA ALA A 103 31.44 -26.28 -10.11
C ALA A 103 31.51 -26.32 -8.58
N GLY A 104 32.63 -26.75 -8.00
CA GLY A 104 32.93 -26.62 -6.58
C GLY A 104 33.00 -25.15 -6.14
N ALA A 105 33.70 -24.32 -6.90
CA ALA A 105 33.78 -22.89 -6.65
C ALA A 105 32.40 -22.23 -6.71
N GLN A 106 31.59 -22.54 -7.73
CA GLN A 106 30.23 -22.02 -7.87
C GLN A 106 29.27 -22.47 -6.75
N ARG A 107 29.34 -23.73 -6.29
CA ARG A 107 28.59 -24.16 -5.08
C ARG A 107 28.99 -23.36 -3.83
N ALA A 108 30.27 -23.05 -3.69
CA ALA A 108 30.78 -22.26 -2.57
C ALA A 108 30.37 -20.78 -2.67
N TYR A 109 30.38 -20.15 -3.85
CA TYR A 109 29.88 -18.79 -4.05
C TYR A 109 28.37 -18.68 -3.79
N TYR A 110 27.55 -19.64 -4.23
CA TYR A 110 26.12 -19.67 -3.90
C TYR A 110 25.90 -19.74 -2.38
N SER A 111 26.64 -20.60 -1.68
CA SER A 111 26.56 -20.75 -0.23
C SER A 111 27.05 -19.49 0.50
N ALA A 112 28.07 -18.79 -0.02
CA ALA A 112 28.52 -17.49 0.49
C ALA A 112 27.44 -16.41 0.32
N TYR A 113 26.81 -16.30 -0.85
CA TYR A 113 25.69 -15.39 -1.10
C TYR A 113 24.52 -15.65 -0.15
N ARG A 114 24.11 -16.91 0.00
CA ARG A 114 23.06 -17.32 0.94
C ARG A 114 23.41 -16.95 2.38
N ALA A 115 24.66 -17.14 2.80
CA ALA A 115 25.13 -16.81 4.13
C ALA A 115 25.19 -15.29 4.40
N PHE A 116 25.72 -14.48 3.48
CA PHE A 116 25.71 -13.01 3.65
C PHE A 116 24.30 -12.41 3.56
N SER A 117 23.41 -13.00 2.75
CA SER A 117 22.00 -12.59 2.71
C SER A 117 21.30 -12.87 4.04
N ALA A 118 21.55 -14.03 4.65
CA ALA A 118 21.06 -14.34 5.99
C ALA A 118 21.67 -13.41 7.04
N ALA A 119 22.97 -13.07 6.94
CA ALA A 119 23.60 -12.13 7.86
C ALA A 119 22.90 -10.75 7.87
N ALA A 120 22.60 -10.21 6.68
CA ALA A 120 21.90 -8.94 6.56
C ALA A 120 20.43 -9.01 7.04
N SER A 121 19.71 -10.10 6.79
CA SER A 121 18.35 -10.30 7.32
C SER A 121 18.35 -10.43 8.84
N ASN A 122 19.14 -11.37 9.38
CA ASN A 122 19.15 -11.66 10.81
C ASN A 122 19.62 -10.44 11.62
N TRP A 123 20.53 -9.61 11.08
CA TRP A 123 20.91 -8.34 11.70
C TRP A 123 19.75 -7.34 11.75
N LYS A 124 19.00 -7.18 10.64
CA LYS A 124 17.83 -6.31 10.57
C LYS A 124 16.75 -6.75 11.54
N ASP A 125 16.46 -8.05 11.60
CA ASP A 125 15.44 -8.62 12.49
C ASP A 125 15.84 -8.50 13.97
N GLN A 126 17.12 -8.67 14.29
CA GLN A 126 17.68 -8.48 15.64
C GLN A 126 17.69 -7.02 16.11
N ASN A 127 17.77 -6.06 15.19
CA ASN A 127 17.85 -4.62 15.47
C ASN A 127 16.55 -3.87 15.12
N GLY A 128 15.40 -4.55 15.16
CA GLY A 128 14.08 -3.91 15.06
C GLY A 128 13.81 -3.23 13.71
N ASP A 129 14.13 -3.94 12.62
CA ASP A 129 14.02 -3.49 11.23
C ASP A 129 14.91 -2.30 10.81
N GLN A 130 15.78 -1.81 11.70
CA GLN A 130 16.67 -0.68 11.41
C GLN A 130 17.72 -1.02 10.34
N LEU A 131 17.82 -0.15 9.32
CA LEU A 131 18.81 -0.24 8.25
C LEU A 131 20.00 0.69 8.56
N ASP A 132 21.01 0.16 9.25
CA ASP A 132 22.21 0.89 9.67
C ASP A 132 23.45 0.55 8.82
N SER A 133 24.61 1.15 9.14
CA SER A 133 25.86 0.90 8.41
C SER A 133 26.33 -0.55 8.48
N VAL A 134 26.00 -1.30 9.54
CA VAL A 134 26.29 -2.74 9.63
C VAL A 134 25.39 -3.51 8.66
N TYR A 135 24.08 -3.25 8.61
CA TYR A 135 23.17 -3.82 7.61
C TYR A 135 23.68 -3.58 6.18
N TYR A 136 24.02 -2.34 5.84
CA TYR A 136 24.48 -2.00 4.49
C TYR A 136 25.81 -2.69 4.15
N ALA A 137 26.75 -2.83 5.09
CA ALA A 137 28.02 -3.52 4.88
C ALA A 137 27.86 -5.05 4.70
N LEU A 138 26.95 -5.68 5.46
CA LEU A 138 26.59 -7.09 5.29
C LEU A 138 25.88 -7.31 3.94
N SER A 139 24.96 -6.42 3.58
CA SER A 139 24.26 -6.44 2.28
C SER A 139 25.24 -6.24 1.11
N LEU A 140 26.26 -5.41 1.25
CA LEU A 140 27.33 -5.22 0.26
C LEU A 140 28.18 -6.49 0.06
N TRP A 141 28.43 -7.28 1.12
CA TRP A 141 29.07 -8.60 0.98
C TRP A 141 28.16 -9.61 0.27
N SER A 142 26.84 -9.56 0.48
CA SER A 142 25.88 -10.35 -0.29
C SER A 142 25.89 -9.95 -1.78
N ASN A 143 25.95 -8.65 -2.09
CA ASN A 143 26.11 -8.15 -3.46
C ASN A 143 27.38 -8.68 -4.14
N ARG A 144 28.52 -8.72 -3.42
CA ARG A 144 29.78 -9.26 -3.94
C ARG A 144 29.68 -10.75 -4.25
N ALA A 145 29.16 -11.56 -3.32
CA ALA A 145 29.03 -13.00 -3.50
C ALA A 145 28.00 -13.40 -4.58
N ALA A 146 26.92 -12.62 -4.75
CA ALA A 146 25.95 -12.82 -5.83
C ALA A 146 26.59 -12.67 -7.22
N LEU A 147 27.49 -11.69 -7.38
CA LEU A 147 28.18 -11.43 -8.65
C LEU A 147 29.26 -12.49 -8.95
N LEU A 148 29.91 -13.04 -7.92
CA LEU A 148 30.85 -14.17 -8.07
C LEU A 148 30.15 -15.50 -8.41
N TYR A 149 28.84 -15.61 -8.10
CA TYR A 149 28.00 -16.76 -8.45
C TYR A 149 27.42 -16.69 -9.89
N ASP A 150 27.81 -15.70 -10.71
CA ASP A 150 27.29 -15.49 -12.08
C ASP A 150 25.75 -15.42 -12.15
N PHE A 151 25.15 -14.72 -11.18
CA PHE A 151 23.70 -14.47 -11.18
C PHE A 151 23.40 -13.30 -12.13
N ASP A 152 22.69 -13.55 -13.25
CA ASP A 152 22.21 -12.50 -14.15
C ASP A 152 21.08 -11.69 -13.50
N TYR A 153 21.50 -10.78 -12.63
CA TYR A 153 20.67 -10.02 -11.71
C TYR A 153 21.01 -8.53 -11.73
N SER A 154 21.68 -8.06 -12.79
CA SER A 154 22.21 -6.68 -12.88
C SER A 154 21.19 -5.57 -12.55
N PRO A 155 19.89 -5.65 -12.92
CA PRO A 155 18.86 -4.73 -12.43
C PRO A 155 18.67 -4.70 -10.90
N TYR A 156 18.57 -5.86 -10.27
CA TYR A 156 18.34 -6.02 -8.82
C TYR A 156 19.59 -5.66 -8.01
N LEU A 157 20.74 -6.05 -8.56
CA LEU A 157 22.05 -5.72 -8.03
C LEU A 157 22.22 -4.21 -8.04
N ALA A 158 21.89 -3.51 -9.12
CA ALA A 158 21.94 -2.04 -9.18
C ALA A 158 21.10 -1.35 -8.09
N VAL A 159 19.84 -1.79 -7.89
CA VAL A 159 18.94 -1.23 -6.86
C VAL A 159 19.53 -1.32 -5.45
N SER A 160 20.05 -2.50 -5.10
CA SER A 160 20.62 -2.75 -3.77
C SER A 160 22.00 -2.13 -3.61
N LEU A 161 22.87 -2.24 -4.62
CA LEU A 161 24.23 -1.75 -4.63
C LEU A 161 24.29 -0.22 -4.52
N ASP A 162 23.48 0.51 -5.29
CA ASP A 162 23.44 1.97 -5.24
C ASP A 162 23.05 2.50 -3.84
N ARG A 163 21.99 1.92 -3.26
CA ARG A 163 21.55 2.21 -1.88
C ARG A 163 22.64 1.90 -0.87
N ASN A 164 23.23 0.69 -0.94
CA ASN A 164 24.23 0.22 0.01
C ASN A 164 25.52 1.06 -0.08
N LEU A 165 25.96 1.43 -1.29
CA LEU A 165 27.12 2.31 -1.51
C LEU A 165 26.86 3.72 -1.00
N THR A 166 25.71 4.31 -1.33
CA THR A 166 25.32 5.66 -0.88
C THR A 166 25.28 5.75 0.65
N ALA A 167 24.66 4.78 1.32
CA ALA A 167 24.56 4.75 2.78
C ALA A 167 25.90 4.51 3.51
N LEU A 168 26.91 3.97 2.81
CA LEU A 168 28.27 3.77 3.32
C LEU A 168 29.27 4.86 2.88
N GLY A 169 28.86 5.79 2.00
CA GLY A 169 29.76 6.79 1.41
C GLY A 169 30.80 6.20 0.45
N LEU A 170 30.51 5.05 -0.15
CA LEU A 170 31.43 4.28 -1.02
C LEU A 170 31.10 4.47 -2.51
N THR A 171 32.07 4.20 -3.37
CA THR A 171 31.90 4.18 -4.83
C THR A 171 31.82 2.76 -5.39
N LEU A 172 31.43 2.64 -6.67
CA LEU A 172 31.51 1.37 -7.39
C LEU A 172 32.95 0.84 -7.52
N ALA A 173 33.98 1.69 -7.40
CA ALA A 173 35.37 1.23 -7.32
C ALA A 173 35.64 0.51 -5.98
N ASP A 174 35.13 1.05 -4.86
CA ASP A 174 35.27 0.44 -3.52
C ASP A 174 34.46 -0.86 -3.38
N PHE A 175 33.40 -1.04 -4.18
CA PHE A 175 32.74 -2.34 -4.32
C PHE A 175 33.71 -3.41 -4.86
N TYR A 176 34.47 -3.08 -5.90
CA TYR A 176 35.44 -3.99 -6.53
C TYR A 176 36.81 -4.03 -5.84
N ASP A 177 37.17 -3.05 -5.00
CA ASP A 177 38.35 -3.06 -4.12
C ASP A 177 38.09 -3.89 -2.85
N ALA A 178 37.82 -5.17 -3.07
CA ALA A 178 37.58 -6.18 -2.05
C ALA A 178 38.10 -7.56 -2.52
N PRO A 179 38.43 -8.47 -1.58
CA PRO A 179 38.87 -9.82 -1.91
C PRO A 179 37.98 -10.55 -2.91
N TYR A 180 38.62 -11.31 -3.81
CA TYR A 180 38.01 -12.19 -4.80
C TYR A 180 37.27 -11.50 -5.96
N MET A 181 36.98 -10.19 -5.87
CA MET A 181 36.30 -9.42 -6.92
C MET A 181 37.12 -9.31 -8.21
N ASP A 182 38.43 -9.56 -8.16
CA ASP A 182 39.33 -9.71 -9.30
C ASP A 182 38.93 -10.83 -10.27
N GLN A 183 38.12 -11.80 -9.82
CA GLN A 183 37.56 -12.87 -10.66
C GLN A 183 36.31 -12.44 -11.45
N VAL A 184 35.69 -11.29 -11.14
CA VAL A 184 34.57 -10.75 -11.92
C VAL A 184 35.10 -10.14 -13.21
N SER A 185 34.59 -10.60 -14.36
CA SER A 185 35.10 -10.18 -15.68
C SER A 185 34.85 -8.69 -15.97
N ASP A 186 35.66 -8.11 -16.86
CA ASP A 186 35.47 -6.72 -17.32
C ASP A 186 34.10 -6.50 -17.97
N GLY A 187 33.56 -7.52 -18.67
CA GLY A 187 32.22 -7.44 -19.26
C GLY A 187 31.11 -7.41 -18.22
N ASP A 188 31.25 -8.13 -17.11
CA ASP A 188 30.27 -8.15 -16.02
C ASP A 188 30.38 -6.90 -15.13
N ARG A 189 31.61 -6.38 -14.96
CA ARG A 189 31.87 -5.05 -14.40
C ARG A 189 31.19 -3.97 -15.24
N GLU A 190 31.25 -4.07 -16.57
CA GLU A 190 30.55 -3.14 -17.46
C GLU A 190 29.02 -3.26 -17.33
N LYS A 191 28.45 -4.47 -17.37
CA LYS A 191 27.00 -4.70 -17.14
C LYS A 191 26.52 -4.06 -15.84
N VAL A 192 27.25 -4.26 -14.74
CA VAL A 192 26.88 -3.70 -13.42
C VAL A 192 27.02 -2.18 -13.41
N ALA A 193 28.08 -1.61 -14.01
CA ALA A 193 28.23 -0.17 -14.15
C ALA A 193 27.10 0.46 -14.99
N GLN A 194 26.73 -0.17 -16.10
CA GLN A 194 25.60 0.25 -16.94
C GLN A 194 24.26 0.17 -16.16
N ALA A 195 24.02 -0.91 -15.42
CA ALA A 195 22.79 -1.07 -14.63
C ALA A 195 22.70 -0.10 -13.44
N VAL A 196 23.79 0.15 -12.72
CA VAL A 196 23.85 1.17 -11.65
C VAL A 196 23.62 2.56 -12.25
N HIS A 197 24.29 2.89 -13.36
CA HIS A 197 24.10 4.16 -14.06
C HIS A 197 22.65 4.35 -14.53
N ALA A 198 22.02 3.31 -15.08
CA ALA A 198 20.62 3.34 -15.50
C ALA A 198 19.65 3.46 -14.30
N TYR A 199 19.92 2.77 -13.19
CA TYR A 199 19.14 2.92 -11.95
C TYR A 199 19.24 4.35 -11.39
N GLN A 200 20.45 4.93 -11.33
CA GLN A 200 20.68 6.32 -10.94
C GLN A 200 20.07 7.34 -11.91
N ASN A 201 19.89 6.96 -13.19
CA ASN A 201 19.33 7.84 -14.23
C ASN A 201 17.86 7.58 -14.59
N ARG A 202 17.19 6.63 -13.92
CA ARG A 202 15.75 6.43 -14.06
C ARG A 202 14.98 7.70 -13.69
N VAL A 203 13.74 7.76 -14.14
CA VAL A 203 12.72 8.60 -13.51
C VAL A 203 11.73 7.70 -12.81
N ALA A 204 11.36 8.03 -11.57
CA ALA A 204 10.24 7.38 -10.90
C ALA A 204 8.94 8.16 -11.18
N LEU A 205 7.81 7.44 -11.22
CA LEU A 205 6.48 8.03 -11.30
C LEU A 205 5.71 7.61 -10.05
N TYR A 206 5.13 8.60 -9.38
CA TYR A 206 4.30 8.44 -8.19
C TYR A 206 2.88 8.95 -8.47
N LEU A 207 1.89 8.27 -7.91
CA LEU A 207 0.49 8.67 -7.87
C LEU A 207 0.04 8.66 -6.41
N ASP A 208 -0.46 9.80 -5.92
CA ASP A 208 -0.92 10.02 -4.54
C ASP A 208 0.09 9.57 -3.47
N GLY A 209 1.39 9.75 -3.74
CA GLY A 209 2.49 9.37 -2.84
C GLY A 209 2.99 7.93 -3.00
N HIS A 210 2.41 7.12 -3.88
CA HIS A 210 2.82 5.73 -4.12
C HIS A 210 3.49 5.53 -5.50
N GLN A 211 4.59 4.79 -5.54
CA GLN A 211 5.39 4.61 -6.76
C GLN A 211 4.78 3.56 -7.70
N LEU A 212 4.28 3.98 -8.86
CA LEU A 212 3.63 3.11 -9.86
C LEU A 212 4.59 2.10 -10.52
N PHE A 213 5.90 2.36 -10.49
CA PHE A 213 6.94 1.46 -11.01
C PHE A 213 7.73 0.81 -9.86
N ALA A 214 7.22 -0.30 -9.32
CA ALA A 214 7.86 -1.05 -8.25
C ALA A 214 9.11 -1.82 -8.72
N GLY A 215 10.24 -1.12 -8.81
CA GLY A 215 11.55 -1.70 -9.08
C GLY A 215 11.91 -1.85 -10.56
N TYR A 216 13.16 -2.19 -10.83
CA TYR A 216 13.73 -2.32 -12.18
C TYR A 216 13.33 -3.69 -12.79
N ASN A 217 12.06 -3.81 -13.21
CA ASN A 217 11.43 -4.98 -13.86
C ASN A 217 11.83 -6.36 -13.31
N VAL A 218 11.38 -6.65 -12.08
CA VAL A 218 11.44 -7.98 -11.46
C VAL A 218 10.58 -8.97 -12.25
N GLY A 219 11.19 -9.75 -13.15
CA GLY A 219 10.51 -10.82 -13.90
C GLY A 219 10.47 -10.70 -15.43
N GLY A 220 11.26 -9.82 -16.04
CA GLY A 220 11.56 -9.91 -17.49
C GLY A 220 10.49 -9.41 -18.47
N VAL A 221 9.41 -8.78 -18.00
CA VAL A 221 8.54 -7.99 -18.88
C VAL A 221 9.22 -6.64 -19.15
N THR A 222 9.68 -6.42 -20.38
CA THR A 222 10.26 -5.14 -20.83
C THR A 222 9.18 -4.08 -21.03
N ALA A 223 8.60 -3.60 -19.93
CA ALA A 223 7.89 -2.33 -19.95
C ALA A 223 8.90 -1.20 -20.11
N ALA A 224 8.74 -0.38 -21.17
CA ALA A 224 9.46 0.88 -21.33
C ALA A 224 9.41 1.69 -20.02
N GLN A 225 10.52 2.28 -19.61
CA GLN A 225 10.62 3.02 -18.36
C GLN A 225 10.30 4.51 -18.57
N PRO A 226 9.96 5.25 -17.50
CA PRO A 226 9.93 6.71 -17.56
C PRO A 226 11.31 7.27 -17.93
N GLU A 227 11.39 8.05 -19.01
CA GLU A 227 12.64 8.64 -19.51
C GLU A 227 12.53 10.16 -19.73
N ILE A 228 13.67 10.87 -19.71
CA ILE A 228 13.70 12.32 -20.00
C ILE A 228 14.05 12.52 -21.48
N ARG A 229 13.08 12.95 -22.28
CA ARG A 229 13.26 13.28 -23.70
C ARG A 229 12.83 14.73 -23.96
N ASN A 230 13.63 15.49 -24.70
CA ASN A 230 13.36 16.91 -25.01
C ASN A 230 13.02 17.78 -23.76
N ASN A 231 13.65 17.49 -22.62
CA ASN A 231 13.38 18.10 -21.32
C ASN A 231 11.93 17.90 -20.82
N ARG A 232 11.33 16.73 -21.10
CA ARG A 232 10.06 16.24 -20.55
C ARG A 232 10.21 14.80 -20.08
N THR A 233 9.55 14.46 -18.98
CA THR A 233 9.39 13.06 -18.56
C THR A 233 8.33 12.40 -19.43
N MET A 234 8.75 11.42 -20.23
CA MET A 234 7.91 10.58 -21.07
C MET A 234 7.62 9.28 -20.33
N ILE A 235 6.35 8.90 -20.21
CA ILE A 235 5.90 7.69 -19.50
C ILE A 235 5.06 6.79 -20.43
N PRO A 236 5.07 5.45 -20.25
CA PRO A 236 4.09 4.57 -20.86
C PRO A 236 2.67 5.00 -20.50
N ILE A 237 1.86 5.34 -21.50
CA ILE A 237 0.56 6.00 -21.28
C ILE A 237 -0.37 5.23 -20.32
N ARG A 238 -0.48 3.91 -20.51
CA ARG A 238 -1.33 3.02 -19.71
C ARG A 238 -0.97 3.06 -18.22
N THR A 239 0.31 3.24 -17.87
CA THR A 239 0.73 3.19 -16.46
C THR A 239 0.11 4.30 -15.63
N LEU A 240 -0.04 5.53 -16.14
CA LEU A 240 -0.73 6.58 -15.41
C LEU A 240 -2.24 6.59 -15.70
N ALA A 241 -2.62 6.52 -16.98
CA ALA A 241 -4.02 6.65 -17.38
C ALA A 241 -4.93 5.58 -16.76
N GLU A 242 -4.51 4.30 -16.77
CA GLU A 242 -5.33 3.23 -16.20
C GLU A 242 -5.45 3.33 -14.67
N HIS A 243 -4.41 3.75 -13.95
CA HIS A 243 -4.48 3.97 -12.50
C HIS A 243 -5.31 5.21 -12.10
N LEU A 244 -5.54 6.15 -13.02
CA LEU A 244 -6.55 7.21 -12.85
C LEU A 244 -7.98 6.73 -13.19
N GLY A 245 -8.16 5.45 -13.52
CA GLY A 245 -9.43 4.86 -13.92
C GLY A 245 -9.83 5.14 -15.38
N ALA A 246 -8.92 5.63 -16.23
CA ALA A 246 -9.20 5.86 -17.63
C ALA A 246 -9.09 4.57 -18.46
N ASP A 247 -10.04 4.36 -19.37
CA ASP A 247 -9.89 3.37 -20.45
C ASP A 247 -8.88 3.88 -21.48
N VAL A 248 -8.11 2.96 -22.07
CA VAL A 248 -7.07 3.28 -23.06
C VAL A 248 -7.16 2.32 -24.24
N GLU A 249 -7.43 2.87 -25.42
CA GLU A 249 -7.51 2.16 -26.71
C GLU A 249 -6.35 2.58 -27.63
N TRP A 250 -5.89 1.66 -28.47
CA TRP A 250 -4.91 1.93 -29.53
C TRP A 250 -5.55 1.65 -30.90
N VAL A 251 -5.69 2.70 -31.70
CA VAL A 251 -6.24 2.64 -33.06
C VAL A 251 -5.08 2.53 -34.05
N GLN A 252 -4.89 1.31 -34.57
CA GLN A 252 -3.77 0.94 -35.44
C GLN A 252 -3.77 1.73 -36.76
N GLU A 253 -4.94 1.95 -37.33
CA GLU A 253 -5.18 2.53 -38.66
C GLU A 253 -4.78 4.01 -38.74
N THR A 254 -5.02 4.75 -37.66
CA THR A 254 -4.69 6.18 -37.54
C THR A 254 -3.43 6.44 -36.72
N SER A 255 -2.86 5.40 -36.10
CA SER A 255 -1.77 5.50 -35.11
C SER A 255 -2.11 6.44 -33.95
N GLN A 256 -3.32 6.30 -33.42
CA GLN A 256 -3.85 7.12 -32.32
C GLN A 256 -4.00 6.31 -31.04
N VAL A 257 -3.68 6.93 -29.90
CA VAL A 257 -4.19 6.48 -28.60
C VAL A 257 -5.44 7.29 -28.28
N VAL A 258 -6.51 6.61 -27.90
CA VAL A 258 -7.73 7.20 -27.34
C VAL A 258 -7.77 6.87 -25.86
N MET A 259 -8.09 7.85 -25.02
CA MET A 259 -8.37 7.63 -23.60
C MET A 259 -9.74 8.20 -23.24
N THR A 260 -10.42 7.57 -22.28
CA THR A 260 -11.71 8.05 -21.77
C THR A 260 -11.76 7.92 -20.25
N ARG A 261 -12.07 9.02 -19.53
CA ARG A 261 -12.30 9.07 -18.06
C ARG A 261 -13.43 10.07 -17.79
N ALA A 262 -14.37 9.73 -16.91
CA ALA A 262 -15.44 10.64 -16.46
C ALA A 262 -16.22 11.36 -17.59
N GLY A 263 -16.37 10.71 -18.75
CA GLY A 263 -17.01 11.29 -19.94
C GLY A 263 -16.10 12.13 -20.83
N VAL A 264 -14.92 12.54 -20.36
CA VAL A 264 -13.90 13.25 -21.15
C VAL A 264 -13.19 12.29 -22.08
N GLN A 265 -13.10 12.63 -23.36
CA GLN A 265 -12.35 11.87 -24.37
C GLN A 265 -11.08 12.62 -24.80
N VAL A 266 -9.93 11.94 -24.70
CA VAL A 266 -8.62 12.42 -25.15
C VAL A 266 -8.17 11.60 -26.36
N ILE A 267 -7.75 12.26 -27.44
CA ILE A 267 -7.12 11.60 -28.60
C ILE A 267 -5.73 12.19 -28.84
N MET A 268 -4.75 11.31 -29.05
CA MET A 268 -3.36 11.66 -29.33
C MET A 268 -2.77 10.80 -30.45
N THR A 269 -2.28 11.42 -31.52
CA THR A 269 -1.62 10.72 -32.65
C THR A 269 -0.11 10.61 -32.42
N LEU A 270 0.50 9.47 -32.75
CA LEU A 270 1.96 9.33 -32.70
C LEU A 270 2.68 10.35 -33.61
N ASN A 271 3.79 10.89 -33.11
CA ASN A 271 4.65 11.89 -33.77
C ASN A 271 3.96 13.23 -34.08
N GLN A 272 2.74 13.47 -33.57
CA GLN A 272 2.06 14.76 -33.65
C GLN A 272 2.07 15.44 -32.28
N THR A 273 2.27 16.76 -32.26
CA THR A 273 2.21 17.58 -31.04
C THR A 273 0.82 18.16 -30.78
N THR A 274 -0.20 17.82 -31.57
CA THR A 274 -1.58 18.23 -31.35
C THR A 274 -2.37 17.05 -30.79
N ALA A 275 -2.98 17.24 -29.62
CA ALA A 275 -3.99 16.35 -29.04
C ALA A 275 -5.38 16.96 -29.25
N THR A 276 -6.44 16.19 -28.99
CA THR A 276 -7.79 16.75 -28.79
C THR A 276 -8.41 16.26 -27.49
N VAL A 277 -9.02 17.17 -26.73
CA VAL A 277 -9.86 16.88 -25.56
C VAL A 277 -11.28 17.31 -25.90
N ASP A 278 -12.23 16.37 -25.92
CA ASP A 278 -13.62 16.56 -26.37
C ASP A 278 -13.71 17.28 -27.73
N GLY A 279 -12.87 16.86 -28.67
CA GLY A 279 -12.74 17.45 -30.02
C GLY A 279 -12.03 18.81 -30.07
N LYS A 280 -11.72 19.45 -28.94
CA LYS A 280 -10.99 20.73 -28.88
C LYS A 280 -9.49 20.46 -28.98
N ALA A 281 -8.82 21.08 -29.95
CA ALA A 281 -7.38 20.89 -30.17
C ALA A 281 -6.53 21.54 -29.06
N ILE A 282 -5.61 20.76 -28.47
CA ILE A 282 -4.61 21.21 -27.49
C ILE A 282 -3.21 21.04 -28.09
N GLN A 283 -2.36 22.06 -27.93
CA GLN A 283 -0.99 22.03 -28.41
C GLN A 283 -0.04 21.55 -27.30
N MET A 284 0.51 20.34 -27.49
CA MET A 284 1.57 19.78 -26.66
C MET A 284 2.95 20.31 -27.08
N ASP A 285 3.92 20.24 -26.17
CA ASP A 285 5.32 20.61 -26.44
C ASP A 285 6.21 19.45 -26.92
N VAL A 286 5.86 18.20 -26.62
CA VAL A 286 6.54 16.99 -27.11
C VAL A 286 5.50 15.97 -27.58
N ALA A 287 5.75 15.37 -28.74
CA ALA A 287 4.85 14.40 -29.35
C ALA A 287 4.96 13.00 -28.70
N PRO A 288 3.86 12.24 -28.59
CA PRO A 288 3.86 10.80 -28.33
C PRO A 288 4.71 10.02 -29.32
N TYR A 289 5.36 8.94 -28.87
CA TYR A 289 6.10 8.01 -29.75
C TYR A 289 6.01 6.58 -29.23
N ALA A 290 6.30 5.62 -30.11
CA ALA A 290 6.48 4.23 -29.72
C ALA A 290 7.95 3.94 -29.38
N ALA A 291 8.20 3.24 -28.27
CA ALA A 291 9.46 2.58 -27.95
C ALA A 291 9.16 1.27 -27.18
N ASP A 292 9.96 0.23 -27.38
CA ASP A 292 9.85 -1.08 -26.69
C ASP A 292 8.41 -1.67 -26.61
N GLY A 293 7.63 -1.52 -27.69
CA GLY A 293 6.25 -2.01 -27.73
C GLY A 293 5.26 -1.26 -26.82
N ARG A 294 5.58 -0.01 -26.47
CA ARG A 294 4.76 0.90 -25.66
C ARG A 294 4.68 2.28 -26.31
N THR A 295 3.57 2.98 -26.10
CA THR A 295 3.47 4.42 -26.44
C THR A 295 3.87 5.24 -25.22
N LEU A 296 4.88 6.08 -25.37
CA LEU A 296 5.34 7.03 -24.36
C LEU A 296 4.80 8.43 -24.65
N ILE A 297 4.30 9.10 -23.62
CA ILE A 297 3.61 10.41 -23.65
C ILE A 297 4.13 11.29 -22.50
N PRO A 298 4.18 12.63 -22.62
CA PRO A 298 4.69 13.46 -21.52
C PRO A 298 3.74 13.33 -20.32
N ALA A 299 4.27 12.93 -19.16
CA ALA A 299 3.48 12.61 -17.97
C ALA A 299 2.50 13.72 -17.58
N ARG A 300 2.94 14.98 -17.76
CA ARG A 300 2.13 16.18 -17.60
C ARG A 300 0.77 16.10 -18.29
N TYR A 301 0.72 15.78 -19.58
CA TYR A 301 -0.53 15.86 -20.33
C TYR A 301 -1.52 14.76 -19.91
N VAL A 302 -1.02 13.57 -19.52
CA VAL A 302 -1.88 12.50 -18.99
C VAL A 302 -2.48 12.88 -17.62
N ALA A 303 -1.78 13.70 -16.82
CA ALA A 303 -2.30 14.27 -15.58
C ALA A 303 -3.28 15.44 -15.86
N GLU A 304 -2.83 16.46 -16.61
CA GLU A 304 -3.59 17.69 -16.89
C GLU A 304 -4.88 17.45 -17.69
N PHE A 305 -4.93 16.46 -18.59
CA PHE A 305 -6.16 16.10 -19.32
C PHE A 305 -7.22 15.41 -18.44
N PHE A 306 -6.87 15.02 -17.22
CA PHE A 306 -7.76 14.38 -16.26
C PHE A 306 -7.78 15.14 -14.93
N ASP A 307 -7.54 16.45 -14.96
CA ASP A 307 -7.60 17.37 -13.82
C ASP A 307 -6.69 16.98 -12.63
N GLN A 308 -5.57 16.29 -12.89
CA GLN A 308 -4.61 15.91 -11.87
C GLN A 308 -3.43 16.91 -11.79
N SER A 309 -3.03 17.24 -10.57
CA SER A 309 -1.82 18.03 -10.32
C SER A 309 -0.56 17.20 -10.63
N VAL A 310 0.50 17.85 -11.11
CA VAL A 310 1.75 17.18 -11.50
C VAL A 310 2.97 18.03 -11.19
N THR A 311 3.93 17.46 -10.47
CA THR A 311 5.17 18.13 -10.06
C THR A 311 6.40 17.30 -10.41
N TRP A 312 7.58 17.95 -10.42
CA TRP A 312 8.87 17.31 -10.69
C TRP A 312 9.82 17.58 -9.51
N ASP A 313 10.16 16.51 -8.80
CA ASP A 313 11.22 16.49 -7.82
C ASP A 313 12.55 16.19 -8.53
N ALA A 314 13.39 17.21 -8.60
CA ALA A 314 14.70 17.14 -9.25
C ALA A 314 15.78 16.46 -8.40
N GLU A 315 15.58 16.36 -7.09
CA GLU A 315 16.52 15.74 -6.13
C GLU A 315 16.34 14.22 -6.14
N ASN A 316 15.09 13.75 -6.02
CA ASN A 316 14.73 12.34 -6.07
C ASN A 316 14.44 11.83 -7.51
N ARG A 317 14.58 12.69 -8.52
CA ARG A 317 14.32 12.40 -9.95
C ARG A 317 12.97 11.73 -10.21
N ARG A 318 11.89 12.29 -9.65
CA ARG A 318 10.55 11.71 -9.76
C ARG A 318 9.50 12.71 -10.21
N VAL A 319 8.49 12.19 -10.91
CA VAL A 319 7.23 12.90 -11.16
C VAL A 319 6.24 12.46 -10.10
N ASP A 320 5.73 13.41 -9.32
CA ASP A 320 4.63 13.20 -8.38
C ASP A 320 3.33 13.71 -9.00
N VAL A 321 2.34 12.82 -9.18
CA VAL A 321 0.97 13.12 -9.63
C VAL A 321 0.02 12.96 -8.44
N GLN A 322 -0.91 13.90 -8.25
CA GLN A 322 -1.87 13.87 -7.13
C GLN A 322 -3.22 14.47 -7.56
N GLU A 323 -4.33 14.02 -6.97
CA GLU A 323 -5.66 14.58 -7.22
C GLU A 323 -5.72 16.09 -6.92
N ASP A 324 -6.20 16.91 -7.87
CA ASP A 324 -6.19 18.37 -7.70
C ASP A 324 -7.43 18.86 -6.93
N LYS A 325 -7.30 18.83 -5.60
CA LYS A 325 -8.33 19.31 -4.69
C LYS A 325 -8.60 20.82 -4.77
N THR A 326 -7.85 21.61 -5.54
CA THR A 326 -8.15 23.05 -5.68
C THR A 326 -9.47 23.31 -6.42
N ALA A 327 -9.89 22.38 -7.29
CA ALA A 327 -11.12 22.50 -8.08
C ALA A 327 -12.41 22.53 -7.24
N VAL A 328 -12.38 22.07 -5.97
CA VAL A 328 -13.57 22.05 -5.08
C VAL A 328 -13.61 23.20 -4.06
N GLY A 329 -12.59 24.06 -4.04
CA GLY A 329 -12.51 25.20 -3.11
C GLY A 329 -12.64 24.78 -1.63
N ASP A 330 -13.41 25.55 -0.86
CA ASP A 330 -13.65 25.30 0.57
C ASP A 330 -14.69 24.17 0.85
N SER A 331 -14.97 23.28 -0.11
CA SER A 331 -15.96 22.20 0.08
C SER A 331 -15.54 21.22 1.17
N ASN A 332 -16.47 20.88 2.07
CA ASN A 332 -16.24 19.92 3.17
C ASN A 332 -16.87 18.54 2.93
N LEU A 333 -17.28 18.24 1.69
CA LEU A 333 -18.03 17.02 1.36
C LEU A 333 -17.21 15.74 1.47
N GLU A 334 -15.87 15.80 1.36
CA GLU A 334 -15.00 14.65 1.68
C GLU A 334 -15.10 14.25 3.16
N ALA A 335 -15.16 15.23 4.09
CA ALA A 335 -15.30 14.97 5.52
C ALA A 335 -16.66 14.35 5.89
N TRP A 336 -17.68 14.51 5.05
CA TRP A 336 -18.94 13.74 5.14
C TRP A 336 -18.80 12.35 4.51
N ALA A 337 -18.07 12.21 3.42
CA ALA A 337 -17.97 10.99 2.63
C ALA A 337 -17.16 9.87 3.29
N LEU A 338 -16.00 10.21 3.88
CA LEU A 338 -15.09 9.24 4.51
C LEU A 338 -15.79 8.46 5.65
N PRO A 339 -16.37 9.10 6.70
CA PRO A 339 -17.12 8.39 7.72
C PRO A 339 -18.35 7.66 7.19
N MET A 340 -19.02 8.12 6.12
CA MET A 340 -20.09 7.33 5.47
C MET A 340 -19.56 6.07 4.74
N GLY A 341 -18.32 6.11 4.24
CA GLY A 341 -17.65 4.98 3.58
C GLY A 341 -17.01 3.98 4.55
N ALA A 342 -16.65 4.43 5.75
CA ALA A 342 -15.66 3.79 6.62
C ALA A 342 -15.89 2.29 6.93
N ILE A 343 -17.12 1.86 7.28
CA ILE A 343 -17.39 0.43 7.50
C ILE A 343 -17.14 -0.40 6.23
N LEU A 344 -17.55 0.08 5.06
CA LEU A 344 -17.54 -0.72 3.84
C LEU A 344 -16.16 -0.73 3.17
N SER A 345 -15.42 0.37 3.26
CA SER A 345 -13.97 0.40 3.03
C SER A 345 -13.26 -0.67 3.87
N SER A 346 -13.45 -0.62 5.20
CA SER A 346 -12.83 -1.54 6.15
C SER A 346 -13.24 -3.01 5.96
N LEU A 347 -14.43 -3.29 5.41
CA LEU A 347 -14.87 -4.65 5.06
C LEU A 347 -14.17 -5.19 3.79
N ASN A 348 -13.81 -4.32 2.85
CA ASN A 348 -13.32 -4.68 1.52
C ASN A 348 -11.80 -4.41 1.34
N ALA A 349 -11.04 -4.41 2.43
CA ALA A 349 -9.60 -4.06 2.48
C ALA A 349 -9.23 -2.68 1.91
N GLY A 350 -10.17 -1.74 1.93
CA GLY A 350 -9.89 -0.33 1.72
C GLY A 350 -9.32 0.35 2.96
N ASP A 351 -8.80 1.57 2.77
CA ASP A 351 -8.46 2.49 3.86
C ASP A 351 -9.63 3.49 4.05
N PRO A 352 -10.22 3.61 5.26
CA PRO A 352 -11.29 4.58 5.53
C PRO A 352 -10.86 6.05 5.44
N SER A 353 -9.57 6.36 5.45
CA SER A 353 -9.03 7.72 5.33
C SER A 353 -8.85 8.19 3.87
N TRP A 354 -9.04 7.31 2.89
CA TRP A 354 -8.88 7.62 1.46
C TRP A 354 -10.24 7.77 0.76
N PHE A 355 -10.42 8.90 0.08
CA PHE A 355 -11.59 9.11 -0.78
C PHE A 355 -11.46 8.24 -2.03
N GLY A 356 -12.49 7.43 -2.31
CA GLY A 356 -12.40 6.29 -3.24
C GLY A 356 -12.18 4.94 -2.54
N LEU A 357 -12.00 4.95 -1.22
CA LEU A 357 -11.76 3.80 -0.33
C LEU A 357 -10.42 3.07 -0.56
N TYR A 358 -9.68 3.39 -1.63
CA TYR A 358 -8.42 2.76 -2.00
C TYR A 358 -7.39 3.80 -2.43
N SER A 359 -6.11 3.41 -2.51
CA SER A 359 -5.06 4.24 -3.08
C SER A 359 -4.87 3.87 -4.55
N ARG A 360 -5.12 4.82 -5.44
CA ARG A 360 -4.96 4.67 -6.90
C ARG A 360 -3.58 4.17 -7.31
N GLY A 361 -2.57 4.38 -6.47
CA GLY A 361 -1.19 3.95 -6.69
C GLY A 361 -0.80 2.57 -6.13
N LEU A 362 -1.73 1.81 -5.52
CA LEU A 362 -1.49 0.46 -4.99
C LEU A 362 -2.55 -0.55 -5.47
N PRO A 363 -2.19 -1.83 -5.69
CA PRO A 363 -3.17 -2.88 -5.89
C PRO A 363 -3.98 -3.15 -4.61
N VAL A 364 -5.24 -3.57 -4.75
CA VAL A 364 -6.07 -3.92 -3.59
C VAL A 364 -5.52 -5.17 -2.90
N ALA A 365 -5.17 -5.05 -1.62
CA ALA A 365 -4.75 -6.20 -0.82
C ALA A 365 -5.97 -7.11 -0.55
N GLY A 366 -5.90 -8.40 -0.88
CA GLY A 366 -7.07 -9.27 -0.80
C GLY A 366 -7.60 -9.49 0.63
N SER A 367 -8.73 -8.88 0.98
CA SER A 367 -9.49 -9.16 2.21
C SER A 367 -9.94 -10.62 2.26
N GLY A 368 -9.58 -11.33 3.33
CA GLY A 368 -9.95 -12.74 3.56
C GLY A 368 -11.43 -12.96 3.94
N SER A 369 -12.37 -12.38 3.21
CA SER A 369 -13.82 -12.42 3.51
C SER A 369 -14.72 -12.67 2.30
N GLY A 370 -14.36 -13.66 1.48
CA GLY A 370 -15.24 -14.23 0.46
C GLY A 370 -15.13 -13.58 -0.92
N ALA A 371 -14.52 -14.31 -1.86
CA ALA A 371 -14.20 -13.92 -3.24
C ALA A 371 -13.07 -12.87 -3.41
N TYR A 372 -12.53 -12.83 -4.63
CA TYR A 372 -11.59 -11.83 -5.17
C TYR A 372 -10.21 -11.68 -4.49
N THR A 373 -9.40 -12.74 -4.53
CA THR A 373 -7.94 -12.62 -4.44
C THR A 373 -7.34 -12.12 -5.76
N THR A 374 -7.40 -10.81 -6.02
CA THR A 374 -6.86 -10.20 -7.24
C THR A 374 -5.87 -9.09 -6.90
N ASN A 375 -4.62 -9.19 -7.40
CA ASN A 375 -3.65 -8.09 -7.43
C ASN A 375 -4.04 -7.03 -8.51
N ASP A 376 -5.33 -6.72 -8.61
CA ASP A 376 -5.86 -5.75 -9.54
C ASP A 376 -5.65 -4.32 -8.98
N PRO A 377 -5.36 -3.33 -9.84
CA PRO A 377 -5.45 -1.92 -9.47
C PRO A 377 -6.90 -1.56 -9.12
N PRO A 378 -7.16 -0.61 -8.21
CA PRO A 378 -8.46 -0.54 -7.54
C PRO A 378 -9.60 -0.11 -8.46
N TYR A 379 -9.32 0.66 -9.52
CA TYR A 379 -10.30 0.98 -10.57
C TYR A 379 -10.98 -0.28 -11.16
N LYS A 380 -10.24 -1.39 -11.36
CA LYS A 380 -10.82 -2.65 -11.86
C LYS A 380 -11.67 -3.34 -10.81
N SER A 381 -11.25 -3.27 -9.54
CA SER A 381 -12.02 -3.80 -8.41
C SER A 381 -13.34 -3.06 -8.27
N CYS A 382 -13.31 -1.72 -8.30
CA CYS A 382 -14.49 -0.87 -8.20
C CYS A 382 -15.44 -1.05 -9.38
N ARG A 383 -14.93 -1.08 -10.63
CA ARG A 383 -15.74 -1.41 -11.82
C ARG A 383 -16.41 -2.78 -11.71
N ARG A 384 -15.72 -3.79 -11.17
CA ARG A 384 -16.29 -5.13 -10.93
C ARG A 384 -17.40 -5.09 -9.87
N THR A 385 -17.18 -4.46 -8.73
CA THR A 385 -18.21 -4.32 -7.68
C THR A 385 -19.43 -3.53 -8.18
N LEU A 386 -19.23 -2.46 -8.94
CA LEU A 386 -20.31 -1.68 -9.56
C LEU A 386 -21.09 -2.52 -10.58
N SER A 387 -20.40 -3.25 -11.46
CA SER A 387 -21.01 -4.19 -12.43
C SER A 387 -21.79 -5.32 -11.75
N ASP A 388 -21.11 -6.11 -10.92
CA ASP A 388 -21.57 -7.45 -10.53
C ASP A 388 -22.59 -7.40 -9.38
N ASP A 389 -22.43 -6.46 -8.43
CA ASP A 389 -23.32 -6.32 -7.27
C ASP A 389 -24.45 -5.30 -7.49
N TRP A 390 -24.30 -4.35 -8.44
CA TRP A 390 -25.22 -3.23 -8.63
C TRP A 390 -25.73 -3.03 -10.06
N GLY A 391 -25.17 -3.69 -11.08
CA GLY A 391 -25.55 -3.49 -12.49
C GLY A 391 -25.12 -2.15 -13.07
N ILE A 392 -24.09 -1.51 -12.49
CA ILE A 392 -23.55 -0.20 -12.90
C ILE A 392 -22.28 -0.43 -13.73
N ASP A 393 -22.43 -0.39 -15.05
CA ASP A 393 -21.34 -0.53 -16.04
C ASP A 393 -20.79 0.80 -16.56
N SER A 394 -21.43 1.92 -16.20
CA SER A 394 -21.31 3.21 -16.87
C SER A 394 -21.53 4.39 -15.92
N ARG A 395 -21.01 5.55 -16.31
CA ARG A 395 -21.16 6.84 -15.63
C ARG A 395 -22.63 7.26 -15.53
N GLU A 396 -23.36 7.00 -16.60
CA GLU A 396 -24.77 7.33 -16.76
C GLU A 396 -25.63 6.51 -15.79
N ALA A 397 -25.39 5.20 -15.71
CA ALA A 397 -26.04 4.31 -14.75
C ALA A 397 -25.69 4.68 -13.30
N LEU A 398 -24.41 5.02 -13.03
CA LEU A 398 -23.95 5.44 -11.70
C LEU A 398 -24.66 6.69 -11.21
N ILE A 399 -24.60 7.79 -11.98
CA ILE A 399 -25.20 9.09 -11.61
C ILE A 399 -26.71 8.92 -11.42
N THR A 400 -27.37 8.19 -12.31
CA THR A 400 -28.82 7.90 -12.21
C THR A 400 -29.15 7.13 -10.93
N THR A 401 -28.37 6.10 -10.60
CA THR A 401 -28.58 5.25 -9.41
C THR A 401 -28.33 6.03 -8.13
N VAL A 402 -27.26 6.81 -8.06
CA VAL A 402 -26.92 7.66 -6.92
C VAL A 402 -28.01 8.71 -6.69
N CYS A 403 -28.36 9.51 -7.71
CA CYS A 403 -29.39 10.54 -7.57
C CYS A 403 -30.76 9.97 -7.18
N SER A 404 -31.10 8.78 -7.68
CA SER A 404 -32.32 8.07 -7.27
C SER A 404 -32.25 7.63 -5.80
N MET A 405 -31.20 6.89 -5.40
CA MET A 405 -31.09 6.31 -4.05
C MET A 405 -30.89 7.36 -2.94
N THR A 406 -30.44 8.59 -3.26
CA THR A 406 -30.42 9.72 -2.31
C THR A 406 -31.79 10.29 -1.98
N LEU A 407 -32.81 10.00 -2.81
CA LEU A 407 -34.19 10.41 -2.58
C LEU A 407 -35.06 9.21 -2.16
N HIS A 408 -34.98 8.12 -2.92
CA HIS A 408 -35.85 6.94 -2.89
C HIS A 408 -35.02 5.65 -2.78
N GLY A 409 -34.67 5.30 -1.55
CA GLY A 409 -33.93 4.07 -1.22
C GLY A 409 -34.80 3.02 -0.50
N HIS A 410 -34.17 2.08 0.21
CA HIS A 410 -34.90 1.08 1.00
C HIS A 410 -35.67 1.69 2.19
N ASN A 411 -35.34 2.92 2.60
CA ASN A 411 -36.10 3.68 3.58
C ASN A 411 -37.57 3.88 3.17
N ASP A 412 -37.87 4.02 1.87
CA ASP A 412 -39.26 4.17 1.42
C ASP A 412 -40.05 2.86 1.62
N SER A 413 -39.43 1.72 1.31
CA SER A 413 -40.00 0.39 1.61
C SER A 413 -40.13 0.11 3.12
N PHE A 414 -39.19 0.62 3.93
CA PHE A 414 -39.31 0.58 5.39
C PHE A 414 -40.50 1.41 5.87
N GLN A 415 -40.69 2.63 5.36
CA GLN A 415 -41.80 3.50 5.78
C GLN A 415 -43.17 2.97 5.32
N GLU A 416 -43.25 2.28 4.18
CA GLU A 416 -44.48 1.54 3.79
C GLU A 416 -44.79 0.41 4.80
N ALA A 417 -43.79 -0.41 5.14
CA ALA A 417 -43.94 -1.49 6.12
C ALA A 417 -44.26 -0.97 7.54
N ALA A 418 -43.65 0.15 7.94
CA ALA A 418 -43.93 0.85 9.18
C ALA A 418 -45.36 1.41 9.23
N GLY A 419 -45.80 2.05 8.14
CA GLY A 419 -47.16 2.56 7.98
C GLY A 419 -48.21 1.46 8.12
N LEU A 420 -47.97 0.30 7.50
CA LEU A 420 -48.83 -0.89 7.63
C LEU A 420 -48.89 -1.37 9.09
N VAL A 421 -47.75 -1.66 9.73
CA VAL A 421 -47.72 -2.25 11.08
C VAL A 421 -48.15 -1.29 12.19
N ASN A 422 -48.15 0.02 11.92
CA ASN A 422 -48.68 1.06 12.81
C ASN A 422 -50.16 1.39 12.57
N GLY A 423 -50.69 1.15 11.37
CA GLY A 423 -52.11 1.28 11.07
C GLY A 423 -53.00 0.13 11.59
N LEU A 424 -52.40 -1.01 11.95
CA LEU A 424 -53.15 -2.19 12.41
C LEU A 424 -53.72 -2.04 13.83
N SER A 425 -54.92 -2.57 14.02
CA SER A 425 -55.50 -2.78 15.35
C SER A 425 -54.76 -3.88 16.11
N ALA A 426 -54.92 -3.94 17.43
CA ALA A 426 -54.33 -4.98 18.26
C ALA A 426 -54.74 -6.42 17.84
N SER A 427 -55.92 -6.61 17.25
CA SER A 427 -56.33 -7.90 16.68
C SER A 427 -55.67 -8.16 15.33
N GLY A 428 -55.68 -7.19 14.41
CA GLY A 428 -55.08 -7.34 13.07
C GLY A 428 -53.56 -7.52 13.12
N TYR A 429 -52.89 -6.93 14.12
CA TYR A 429 -51.46 -7.18 14.37
C TYR A 429 -51.19 -8.62 14.84
N GLN A 430 -52.05 -9.18 15.70
CA GLN A 430 -51.92 -10.59 16.10
C GLN A 430 -52.27 -11.55 14.96
N GLU A 431 -53.26 -11.21 14.13
CA GLU A 431 -53.61 -11.93 12.90
C GLU A 431 -52.41 -11.98 11.95
N LEU A 432 -51.78 -10.82 11.66
CA LEU A 432 -50.56 -10.70 10.88
C LEU A 432 -49.41 -11.59 11.41
N LEU A 433 -49.16 -11.62 12.72
CA LEU A 433 -48.10 -12.45 13.33
C LEU A 433 -48.38 -13.96 13.26
N ASN A 434 -49.66 -14.35 13.29
CA ASN A 434 -50.09 -15.75 13.16
C ASN A 434 -49.99 -16.25 11.71
N GLU A 435 -50.33 -15.41 10.73
CA GLU A 435 -50.24 -15.74 9.30
C GLU A 435 -48.81 -15.60 8.74
N SER A 436 -47.96 -14.78 9.37
CA SER A 436 -46.56 -14.54 8.97
C SER A 436 -45.71 -15.80 8.94
N GLY A 437 -44.79 -15.86 7.98
CA GLY A 437 -43.71 -16.84 7.94
C GLY A 437 -42.71 -16.65 9.09
N GLU A 438 -41.75 -17.58 9.20
CA GLU A 438 -40.73 -17.57 10.27
C GLU A 438 -39.97 -16.24 10.37
N VAL A 439 -39.52 -15.71 9.23
CA VAL A 439 -38.78 -14.44 9.14
C VAL A 439 -39.69 -13.24 9.42
N ASP A 440 -40.88 -13.20 8.82
CA ASP A 440 -41.79 -12.06 8.96
C ASP A 440 -42.28 -11.90 10.42
N ARG A 441 -42.34 -13.00 11.18
CA ARG A 441 -42.78 -12.99 12.59
C ARG A 441 -41.85 -12.23 13.54
N TYR A 442 -40.55 -12.14 13.27
CA TYR A 442 -39.64 -11.22 13.99
C TYR A 442 -39.47 -9.87 13.27
N MET A 443 -39.57 -9.84 11.94
CA MET A 443 -39.47 -8.59 11.17
C MET A 443 -40.61 -7.61 11.45
N TRP A 444 -41.86 -8.04 11.70
CA TRP A 444 -42.94 -7.09 12.05
C TRP A 444 -42.74 -6.40 13.41
N PRO A 445 -42.42 -7.11 14.52
CA PRO A 445 -42.03 -6.46 15.78
C PRO A 445 -40.81 -5.55 15.62
N GLN A 446 -39.78 -5.98 14.87
CA GLN A 446 -38.57 -5.20 14.61
C GLN A 446 -38.86 -3.93 13.81
N THR A 447 -39.66 -4.01 12.74
CA THR A 447 -40.10 -2.85 11.95
C THR A 447 -40.87 -1.85 12.81
N LYS A 448 -41.78 -2.35 13.66
CA LYS A 448 -42.54 -1.50 14.59
C LYS A 448 -41.62 -0.79 15.58
N ALA A 449 -40.76 -1.52 16.28
CA ALA A 449 -39.82 -0.94 17.24
C ALA A 449 -38.86 0.08 16.61
N LEU A 450 -38.36 -0.18 15.39
CA LEU A 450 -37.54 0.77 14.65
C LEU A 450 -38.34 2.03 14.23
N SER A 451 -39.61 1.90 13.86
CA SER A 451 -40.46 3.04 13.54
C SER A 451 -40.79 3.90 14.78
N GLU A 452 -40.93 3.27 15.96
CA GLU A 452 -41.11 3.96 17.24
C GLU A 452 -39.82 4.66 17.70
N LYS A 453 -38.64 4.11 17.35
CA LYS A 453 -37.31 4.67 17.65
C LYS A 453 -36.93 5.84 16.73
N TRP A 454 -37.14 5.71 15.42
CA TRP A 454 -36.62 6.63 14.40
C TRP A 454 -37.67 7.55 13.76
N GLY A 455 -38.96 7.19 13.82
CA GLY A 455 -40.05 7.94 13.18
C GLY A 455 -39.82 8.10 11.68
N ASP A 456 -40.05 9.31 11.17
CA ASP A 456 -39.90 9.65 9.74
C ASP A 456 -38.46 9.44 9.21
N ARG A 457 -37.45 9.39 10.10
CA ARG A 457 -36.05 9.06 9.75
C ARG A 457 -35.87 7.59 9.34
N GLY A 458 -36.77 6.71 9.78
CA GLY A 458 -36.81 5.29 9.41
C GLY A 458 -35.45 4.60 9.50
N ILE A 459 -34.90 4.21 8.35
CA ILE A 459 -33.58 3.60 8.19
C ILE A 459 -32.66 4.41 7.24
N LEU A 460 -32.91 5.71 7.13
CA LEU A 460 -32.29 6.62 6.15
C LEU A 460 -30.76 6.45 5.97
N CYS A 461 -29.99 6.27 7.04
CA CYS A 461 -28.54 6.11 6.94
C CYS A 461 -28.11 4.85 6.17
N TRP A 462 -28.93 3.79 6.13
CA TRP A 462 -28.68 2.61 5.29
C TRP A 462 -28.66 2.94 3.79
N ASP A 463 -29.40 3.96 3.36
CA ASP A 463 -29.32 4.46 1.99
C ASP A 463 -28.19 5.48 1.84
N LEU A 464 -28.14 6.50 2.72
CA LEU A 464 -27.13 7.58 2.66
C LEU A 464 -25.69 7.07 2.62
N PHE A 465 -25.37 6.07 3.45
CA PHE A 465 -24.01 5.55 3.50
C PHE A 465 -23.73 4.69 2.26
N ARG A 466 -24.73 3.97 1.71
CA ARG A 466 -24.52 3.15 0.51
C ARG A 466 -24.29 3.96 -0.75
N MET A 467 -25.01 5.06 -1.00
CA MET A 467 -24.68 5.84 -2.21
C MET A 467 -23.39 6.63 -2.05
N SER A 468 -22.98 7.01 -0.83
CA SER A 468 -21.62 7.53 -0.59
C SER A 468 -20.54 6.54 -1.04
N ASN A 469 -20.74 5.25 -0.79
CA ASN A 469 -19.84 4.19 -1.27
C ASN A 469 -19.91 4.02 -2.80
N LEU A 470 -21.11 4.05 -3.42
CA LEU A 470 -21.25 4.05 -4.89
C LEU A 470 -20.49 5.21 -5.55
N VAL A 471 -20.62 6.42 -5.00
CA VAL A 471 -19.91 7.61 -5.50
C VAL A 471 -18.39 7.44 -5.39
N GLN A 472 -17.90 6.95 -4.26
CA GLN A 472 -16.45 6.76 -4.05
C GLN A 472 -15.88 5.66 -4.95
N TRP A 473 -16.55 4.51 -5.08
CA TRP A 473 -16.20 3.50 -6.09
C TRP A 473 -16.30 4.04 -7.52
N GLY A 474 -17.26 4.92 -7.81
CA GLY A 474 -17.43 5.54 -9.12
C GLY A 474 -16.32 6.50 -9.52
N TYR A 475 -15.81 7.26 -8.55
CA TYR A 475 -14.59 8.06 -8.69
C TYR A 475 -13.36 7.15 -8.95
N GLU A 476 -13.16 6.12 -8.13
CA GLU A 476 -12.02 5.19 -8.28
C GLU A 476 -12.10 4.37 -9.58
N ALA A 477 -13.31 4.01 -10.03
CA ALA A 477 -13.58 3.39 -11.32
C ALA A 477 -13.28 4.30 -12.53
N GLY A 478 -13.07 5.60 -12.31
CA GLY A 478 -12.91 6.61 -13.36
C GLY A 478 -14.20 7.01 -14.06
N TYR A 479 -15.38 6.74 -13.48
CA TYR A 479 -16.68 7.19 -13.98
C TYR A 479 -17.00 8.64 -13.58
N LEU A 480 -16.36 9.17 -12.54
CA LEU A 480 -16.52 10.53 -12.01
C LEU A 480 -15.17 11.22 -11.84
N THR A 481 -15.10 12.54 -12.00
CA THR A 481 -14.00 13.34 -11.45
C THR A 481 -14.20 13.56 -9.95
N TYR A 482 -13.16 13.95 -9.21
CA TYR A 482 -13.26 14.25 -7.79
C TYR A 482 -14.30 15.35 -7.45
N PRO A 483 -14.37 16.49 -8.18
CA PRO A 483 -15.45 17.47 -8.00
C PRO A 483 -16.86 16.92 -8.23
N GLU A 484 -17.05 16.05 -9.23
CA GLU A 484 -18.36 15.45 -9.53
C GLU A 484 -18.79 14.48 -8.44
N ALA A 485 -17.85 13.69 -7.92
CA ALA A 485 -18.09 12.80 -6.80
C ALA A 485 -18.55 13.59 -5.57
N LEU A 486 -17.84 14.65 -5.18
CA LEU A 486 -18.29 15.53 -4.09
C LEU A 486 -19.67 16.15 -4.39
N ALA A 487 -19.91 16.66 -5.60
CA ALA A 487 -21.20 17.25 -5.97
C ALA A 487 -22.39 16.26 -5.91
N LEU A 488 -22.13 14.95 -6.05
CA LEU A 488 -23.13 13.89 -5.86
C LEU A 488 -23.36 13.52 -4.39
N LEU A 489 -22.37 13.76 -3.53
CA LEU A 489 -22.46 13.56 -2.07
C LEU A 489 -23.22 14.68 -1.35
N GLU A 490 -23.29 15.89 -1.93
CA GLU A 490 -23.93 17.06 -1.33
C GLU A 490 -25.34 16.79 -0.77
N PRO A 491 -26.30 16.20 -1.51
CA PRO A 491 -27.65 16.02 -1.00
C PRO A 491 -27.73 14.94 0.10
N ALA A 492 -26.79 14.00 0.12
CA ALA A 492 -26.68 13.00 1.19
C ALA A 492 -26.11 13.64 2.47
N ALA A 493 -25.08 14.48 2.35
CA ALA A 493 -24.52 15.25 3.46
C ALA A 493 -25.57 16.19 4.07
N VAL A 494 -26.37 16.90 3.25
CA VAL A 494 -27.49 17.73 3.73
C VAL A 494 -28.52 16.89 4.48
N ARG A 495 -29.04 15.80 3.89
CA ARG A 495 -30.04 14.94 4.57
C ARG A 495 -29.49 14.34 5.88
N LEU A 496 -28.22 13.93 5.91
CA LEU A 496 -27.56 13.42 7.11
C LEU A 496 -27.47 14.50 8.21
N LYS A 497 -27.05 15.71 7.84
CA LYS A 497 -26.85 16.86 8.75
C LYS A 497 -28.17 17.50 9.24
N GLU A 498 -29.28 17.27 8.54
CA GLU A 498 -30.63 17.66 8.94
C GLU A 498 -31.31 16.60 9.82
N ALA A 499 -31.06 15.31 9.57
CA ALA A 499 -31.73 14.22 10.25
C ALA A 499 -31.01 13.72 11.52
N PHE A 500 -29.71 13.95 11.70
CA PHE A 500 -28.91 13.39 12.80
C PHE A 500 -28.03 14.42 13.49
N SER A 501 -27.57 14.10 14.71
CA SER A 501 -26.82 15.00 15.59
C SER A 501 -25.39 14.54 15.92
N SER A 502 -25.05 13.27 15.67
CA SER A 502 -23.72 12.69 15.86
C SER A 502 -23.48 11.50 14.94
N TRP A 503 -22.22 11.11 14.77
CA TRP A 503 -21.85 9.89 14.05
C TRP A 503 -22.34 8.63 14.74
N ASP A 504 -22.43 8.60 16.08
CA ASP A 504 -23.03 7.47 16.81
C ASP A 504 -24.51 7.31 16.45
N GLU A 505 -25.28 8.39 16.44
CA GLU A 505 -26.71 8.35 16.11
C GLU A 505 -26.94 7.93 14.66
N ALA A 506 -26.12 8.45 13.74
CA ALA A 506 -26.17 8.09 12.32
C ALA A 506 -25.74 6.63 12.07
N TYR A 507 -24.71 6.14 12.77
CA TYR A 507 -24.28 4.75 12.66
C TYR A 507 -25.23 3.77 13.32
N GLU A 508 -25.91 4.14 14.41
CA GLU A 508 -26.96 3.30 14.99
C GLU A 508 -28.09 3.09 13.97
N ASN A 509 -28.53 4.17 13.30
CA ASN A 509 -29.54 4.08 12.24
C ASN A 509 -29.07 3.27 11.03
N TYR A 510 -27.81 3.42 10.61
CA TYR A 510 -27.20 2.59 9.56
C TYR A 510 -27.20 1.09 9.92
N LEU A 511 -26.87 0.75 11.18
CA LEU A 511 -26.81 -0.63 11.65
C LEU A 511 -28.21 -1.24 11.81
N ASP A 512 -29.18 -0.48 12.35
CA ASP A 512 -30.59 -0.89 12.39
C ASP A 512 -31.11 -1.17 10.96
N GLY A 513 -30.83 -0.24 10.03
CA GLY A 513 -31.24 -0.34 8.64
C GLY A 513 -30.59 -1.50 7.87
N TYR A 514 -29.29 -1.74 8.08
CA TYR A 514 -28.61 -2.93 7.54
C TYR A 514 -29.28 -4.22 8.02
N ASN A 515 -29.55 -4.34 9.33
CA ASN A 515 -30.12 -5.57 9.88
C ASN A 515 -31.58 -5.77 9.45
N TRP A 516 -32.35 -4.69 9.30
CA TRP A 516 -33.69 -4.75 8.71
C TRP A 516 -33.65 -5.21 7.24
N TRP A 517 -32.82 -4.58 6.41
CA TRP A 517 -32.70 -4.91 4.99
C TRP A 517 -32.16 -6.33 4.76
N ALA A 518 -31.14 -6.74 5.52
CA ALA A 518 -30.58 -8.09 5.48
C ALA A 518 -31.52 -9.15 6.09
N ARG A 519 -32.64 -8.73 6.70
CA ARG A 519 -33.61 -9.59 7.39
C ARG A 519 -32.98 -10.42 8.51
N ASN A 520 -32.06 -9.82 9.27
CA ASN A 520 -31.43 -10.42 10.44
C ASN A 520 -32.37 -10.32 11.65
N ASP A 521 -32.57 -11.43 12.36
CA ASP A 521 -33.26 -11.44 13.65
C ASP A 521 -32.43 -10.73 14.71
N MET A 522 -32.88 -9.54 15.13
CA MET A 522 -32.27 -8.75 16.20
C MET A 522 -32.98 -8.91 17.55
N THR A 523 -33.85 -9.92 17.71
CA THR A 523 -34.64 -10.13 18.94
C THR A 523 -33.74 -10.25 20.17
N GLY A 524 -33.78 -9.25 21.05
CA GLY A 524 -33.00 -9.20 22.29
C GLY A 524 -31.50 -8.92 22.11
N GLN A 525 -31.05 -8.48 20.93
CA GLN A 525 -29.64 -8.22 20.60
C GLN A 525 -29.39 -6.73 20.36
N SER A 526 -28.18 -6.25 20.70
CA SER A 526 -27.77 -4.88 20.38
C SER A 526 -27.13 -4.78 18.99
N VAL A 527 -27.47 -3.75 18.21
CA VAL A 527 -26.81 -3.49 16.92
C VAL A 527 -25.29 -3.29 17.05
N TRP A 528 -24.84 -2.74 18.19
CA TRP A 528 -23.43 -2.55 18.53
C TRP A 528 -22.67 -3.88 18.73
N GLU A 529 -23.38 -4.96 19.07
CA GLU A 529 -22.78 -6.29 19.26
C GLU A 529 -22.65 -7.08 17.94
N THR A 530 -23.25 -6.60 16.85
CA THR A 530 -23.12 -7.21 15.51
C THR A 530 -21.71 -7.03 14.95
N SER A 531 -21.36 -7.81 13.92
CA SER A 531 -20.05 -7.71 13.24
C SER A 531 -19.80 -6.33 12.58
N ARG A 532 -20.86 -5.61 12.18
CA ARG A 532 -20.74 -4.22 11.70
C ARG A 532 -20.62 -3.22 12.86
N GLY A 533 -21.41 -3.39 13.93
CA GLY A 533 -21.34 -2.55 15.12
C GLY A 533 -19.96 -2.57 15.78
N LYS A 534 -19.41 -3.77 16.00
CA LYS A 534 -18.04 -3.96 16.51
C LYS A 534 -16.98 -3.33 15.60
N ARG A 535 -17.17 -3.37 14.27
CA ARG A 535 -16.26 -2.74 13.31
C ARG A 535 -16.31 -1.20 13.38
N TYR A 536 -17.49 -0.60 13.55
CA TYR A 536 -17.60 0.84 13.79
C TYR A 536 -16.81 1.27 15.04
N LEU A 537 -17.03 0.58 16.17
CA LEU A 537 -16.36 0.91 17.43
C LEU A 537 -14.82 0.82 17.29
N LEU A 538 -14.30 -0.22 16.63
CA LEU A 538 -12.87 -0.35 16.35
C LEU A 538 -12.31 0.78 15.46
N LEU A 539 -13.07 1.28 14.48
CA LEU A 539 -12.67 2.42 13.66
C LEU A 539 -12.72 3.74 14.47
N LYS A 540 -13.73 3.91 15.33
CA LYS A 540 -13.88 5.09 16.18
C LYS A 540 -12.81 5.17 17.29
N GLU A 541 -12.37 4.03 17.80
CA GLU A 541 -11.33 3.93 18.84
C GLU A 541 -9.88 3.95 18.29
N SER A 542 -9.70 3.75 16.98
CA SER A 542 -8.38 3.67 16.34
C SER A 542 -7.74 5.04 16.13
N GLU A 543 -6.47 5.20 16.51
CA GLU A 543 -5.68 6.42 16.27
C GLU A 543 -5.66 6.84 14.79
N ALA A 544 -5.68 5.88 13.86
CA ALA A 544 -5.63 6.15 12.41
C ALA A 544 -6.97 6.59 11.80
N THR A 545 -8.11 6.37 12.47
CA THR A 545 -9.46 6.59 11.87
C THR A 545 -10.49 7.26 12.78
N SER A 546 -10.20 7.42 14.07
CA SER A 546 -11.05 8.13 15.05
C SER A 546 -11.39 9.56 14.60
N ALA A 547 -10.43 10.29 14.01
CA ALA A 547 -10.60 11.64 13.51
C ALA A 547 -11.60 11.79 12.36
N LEU A 548 -12.03 10.69 11.71
CA LEU A 548 -13.07 10.71 10.68
C LEU A 548 -14.46 10.95 11.28
N PHE A 549 -14.67 10.64 12.56
CA PHE A 549 -15.97 10.67 13.23
C PHE A 549 -16.13 11.93 14.11
N ASP A 550 -15.77 13.10 13.57
CA ASP A 550 -15.95 14.38 14.27
C ASP A 550 -17.43 14.84 14.23
N ASP A 551 -18.07 14.82 15.40
CA ASP A 551 -19.45 15.28 15.58
C ASP A 551 -19.62 16.79 15.36
N ALA A 552 -18.55 17.59 15.40
CA ALA A 552 -18.63 19.02 15.12
C ALA A 552 -19.15 19.31 13.70
N LEU A 553 -18.96 18.38 12.76
CA LEU A 553 -19.43 18.49 11.38
C LEU A 553 -20.97 18.66 11.31
N PHE A 554 -21.74 18.04 12.21
CA PHE A 554 -23.19 18.22 12.33
C PHE A 554 -23.61 19.63 12.78
N SER A 555 -22.69 20.39 13.40
CA SER A 555 -22.91 21.80 13.75
C SER A 555 -22.42 22.78 12.68
N CYS A 556 -21.60 22.33 11.72
CA CYS A 556 -21.10 23.13 10.61
C CYS A 556 -22.12 23.24 9.45
N ALA A 557 -21.90 24.18 8.55
CA ALA A 557 -22.60 24.20 7.26
C ALA A 557 -22.06 23.07 6.37
N VAL A 558 -22.92 22.50 5.53
CA VAL A 558 -22.48 21.72 4.36
C VAL A 558 -21.99 22.72 3.31
N LEU A 559 -20.76 22.56 2.84
CA LEU A 559 -20.11 23.47 1.89
C LEU A 559 -20.05 22.79 0.51
N PRO A 560 -20.86 23.26 -0.47
CA PRO A 560 -21.01 22.59 -1.78
C PRO A 560 -19.78 22.79 -2.67
N VAL A 561 -19.72 22.04 -3.78
CA VAL A 561 -18.72 22.26 -4.83
C VAL A 561 -19.07 23.53 -5.62
N PRO A 562 -18.17 24.51 -5.78
CA PRO A 562 -18.48 25.75 -6.46
C PRO A 562 -18.94 25.56 -7.92
N GLY A 563 -20.22 25.82 -8.19
CA GLY A 563 -20.79 25.78 -9.54
C GLY A 563 -21.18 24.40 -10.06
N LEU A 564 -21.11 23.34 -9.24
CA LEU A 564 -21.42 21.96 -9.61
C LEU A 564 -22.33 21.30 -8.56
N SER A 565 -23.31 20.51 -9.01
CA SER A 565 -24.28 19.82 -8.15
C SER A 565 -24.77 18.51 -8.74
N ALA A 566 -25.28 17.61 -7.90
CA ALA A 566 -25.99 16.40 -8.32
C ALA A 566 -27.12 16.68 -9.34
N ALA A 567 -27.87 17.77 -9.14
CA ALA A 567 -28.95 18.17 -10.03
C ALA A 567 -28.46 18.59 -11.43
N SER A 568 -27.36 19.34 -11.51
CA SER A 568 -26.74 19.69 -12.80
C SER A 568 -26.15 18.48 -13.52
N LEU A 569 -25.57 17.51 -12.78
CA LEU A 569 -25.03 16.28 -13.36
C LEU A 569 -26.15 15.38 -13.91
N SER A 570 -27.23 15.18 -13.14
CA SER A 570 -28.40 14.42 -13.59
C SER A 570 -29.08 15.08 -14.80
N ALA A 571 -29.20 16.41 -14.82
CA ALA A 571 -29.76 17.14 -15.96
C ALA A 571 -28.89 17.02 -17.23
N ALA A 572 -27.57 16.98 -17.09
CA ALA A 572 -26.65 16.83 -18.22
C ALA A 572 -26.77 15.48 -18.95
N LEU A 573 -27.29 14.44 -18.29
CA LEU A 573 -27.59 13.14 -18.93
C LEU A 573 -28.86 13.14 -19.79
N SER A 574 -29.64 14.23 -19.75
CA SER A 574 -30.95 14.36 -20.42
C SER A 574 -30.94 15.36 -21.59
N ALA A 575 -29.75 15.78 -22.05
CA ALA A 575 -29.53 16.87 -23.00
C ALA A 575 -28.81 16.42 -24.28
#